data_AF-A0A5N7DR02-F1
#
_entry.id   AF-A0A5N7DR02-F1
#
_cell.length_a   1.000
_cell.length_b   1.000
_cell.length_c   1.000
_cell.angle_alpha   90.00
_cell.angle_beta   90.00
_cell.angle_gamma   90.00
#
_symmetry.space_group_name_H-M   'P 1'
#
loop_
_entity.id
_entity.type
_entity.pdbx_description
1 polymer ?
#
loop_
_entity_poly.entity_id
_entity_poly.type
_entity_poly.pdbx_seq_one_letter_code
_entity_poly.pdbx_strand_id
1 'polypeptide(L)'
;MLPLAQQNDGFLHVVFAISASHLSYDDQQSHIVALSHYGVALRAVKYLITEHGSGYNRNPVVIVLLLLALCNFEVIDGDTKGAVMQHLLPCCALLASQNNLLDTVDEDCACFIAEQYMFLSTVNSHIGLGPIKSSNYTPTESQSLHLSPLSYRAYYRGRSSGCAYELFEMIPSIGAFAEKPALSSPRHLDPDIIAEFHSLEQQILLWV
;
A
#
# COMPACT_ATOMS: atom_id res chain seq x y z
N MET A 1 -9.89 -2.43 12.14
CA MET A 1 -11.01 -2.34 11.16
C MET A 1 -12.39 -2.52 11.81
N LEU A 2 -12.69 -3.63 12.50
CA LEU A 2 -14.04 -3.88 13.04
C LEU A 2 -14.55 -2.81 14.04
N PRO A 3 -13.75 -2.32 15.02
CA PRO A 3 -14.23 -1.25 15.90
C PRO A 3 -14.55 0.06 15.16
N LEU A 4 -13.82 0.37 14.08
CA LEU A 4 -14.07 1.54 13.24
C LEU A 4 -15.34 1.38 12.40
N ALA A 5 -15.60 0.18 11.89
CA ALA A 5 -16.82 -0.13 11.14
C ALA A 5 -18.10 0.04 11.97
N GLN A 6 -18.02 -0.14 13.30
CA GLN A 6 -19.16 0.12 14.19
C GLN A 6 -19.49 1.61 14.33
N GLN A 7 -18.52 2.50 14.07
CA GLN A 7 -18.63 3.93 14.33
C GLN A 7 -18.67 4.77 13.04
N ASN A 8 -18.41 4.15 11.89
CA ASN A 8 -18.28 4.84 10.61
C ASN A 8 -18.79 3.97 9.47
N ASP A 9 -19.88 4.44 8.85
CA ASP A 9 -20.56 3.74 7.75
C ASP A 9 -19.65 3.49 6.55
N GLY A 10 -18.71 4.39 6.27
CA GLY A 10 -17.72 4.20 5.21
C GLY A 10 -16.87 2.95 5.44
N PHE A 11 -16.37 2.76 6.66
CA PHE A 11 -15.63 1.55 7.04
C PHE A 11 -16.49 0.30 7.00
N LEU A 12 -17.75 0.40 7.45
CA LEU A 12 -18.69 -0.72 7.38
C LEU A 12 -18.89 -1.20 5.95
N HIS A 13 -19.09 -0.26 5.02
CA HIS A 13 -19.23 -0.57 3.60
C HIS A 13 -17.95 -1.17 3.00
N VAL A 14 -16.75 -0.73 3.39
CA VAL A 14 -15.52 -1.42 2.94
C VAL A 14 -15.45 -2.85 3.46
N VAL A 15 -15.81 -3.09 4.72
CA VAL A 15 -15.83 -4.45 5.29
C VAL A 15 -16.79 -5.35 4.52
N PHE A 16 -17.98 -4.87 4.17
CA PHE A 16 -18.92 -5.62 3.33
C PHE A 16 -18.41 -5.83 1.91
N ALA A 17 -17.78 -4.82 1.31
CA ALA A 17 -17.20 -4.92 -0.01
C ALA A 17 -16.11 -6.02 -0.07
N ILE A 18 -15.18 -6.01 0.89
CA ILE A 18 -14.14 -7.04 1.02
C ILE A 18 -14.75 -8.43 1.22
N SER A 19 -15.72 -8.53 2.14
CA SER A 19 -16.35 -9.82 2.46
C SER A 19 -17.09 -10.40 1.25
N ALA A 20 -17.82 -9.57 0.53
CA ALA A 20 -18.57 -9.98 -0.67
C ALA A 20 -17.63 -10.28 -1.85
N SER A 21 -16.52 -9.56 -2.01
CA SER A 21 -15.51 -9.86 -3.02
C SER A 21 -14.85 -11.21 -2.77
N HIS A 22 -14.48 -11.51 -1.51
CA HIS A 22 -13.97 -12.84 -1.15
C HIS A 22 -14.99 -13.95 -1.41
N LEU A 23 -16.27 -13.75 -1.07
CA LEU A 23 -17.33 -14.72 -1.36
C LEU A 23 -17.58 -14.90 -2.87
N SER A 24 -17.24 -13.89 -3.67
CA SER A 24 -17.46 -13.92 -5.12
C SER A 24 -16.66 -14.97 -5.87
N TYR A 25 -15.62 -15.53 -5.22
CA TYR A 25 -14.92 -16.70 -5.71
C TYR A 25 -15.86 -17.91 -5.90
N ASP A 26 -16.80 -18.11 -4.98
CA ASP A 26 -17.78 -19.21 -5.02
C ASP A 26 -19.14 -18.77 -5.60
N ASP A 27 -19.55 -17.51 -5.35
CA ASP A 27 -20.84 -16.97 -5.80
C ASP A 27 -20.65 -15.66 -6.59
N GLN A 28 -20.72 -15.76 -7.91
CA GLN A 28 -20.53 -14.60 -8.79
C GLN A 28 -21.53 -13.45 -8.53
N GLN A 29 -22.73 -13.73 -7.99
CA GLN A 29 -23.70 -12.68 -7.64
C GLN A 29 -23.18 -11.77 -6.51
N SER A 30 -22.36 -12.31 -5.61
CA SER A 30 -21.72 -11.56 -4.54
C SER A 30 -20.75 -10.49 -5.05
N HIS A 31 -20.20 -10.63 -6.26
CA HIS A 31 -19.36 -9.58 -6.86
C HIS A 31 -20.16 -8.27 -7.10
N ILE A 32 -21.42 -8.37 -7.51
CA ILE A 32 -22.29 -7.18 -7.69
C ILE A 32 -22.53 -6.47 -6.36
N VAL A 33 -22.71 -7.26 -5.29
CA VAL A 33 -22.86 -6.73 -3.92
C VAL A 33 -21.57 -6.05 -3.46
N ALA A 34 -20.42 -6.66 -3.77
CA ALA A 34 -19.10 -6.12 -3.46
C ALA A 34 -18.90 -4.73 -4.09
N LEU A 35 -19.15 -4.62 -5.41
CA LEU A 35 -19.06 -3.36 -6.15
C LEU A 35 -20.04 -2.29 -5.64
N SER A 36 -21.25 -2.70 -5.23
CA SER A 36 -22.24 -1.79 -4.66
C SER A 36 -21.73 -1.14 -3.37
N HIS A 37 -21.24 -1.95 -2.43
CA HIS A 37 -20.69 -1.46 -1.18
C HIS A 37 -19.38 -0.67 -1.37
N TYR A 38 -18.51 -1.12 -2.27
CA TYR A 38 -17.32 -0.40 -2.66
C TYR A 38 -17.65 1.02 -3.16
N GLY A 39 -18.67 1.16 -4.02
CA GLY A 39 -19.12 2.47 -4.52
C GLY A 39 -19.62 3.40 -3.41
N VAL A 40 -20.25 2.87 -2.35
CA VAL A 40 -20.67 3.66 -1.19
C VAL A 40 -19.47 4.10 -0.37
N ALA A 41 -18.51 3.22 -0.11
CA ALA A 41 -17.29 3.55 0.61
C ALA A 41 -16.43 4.59 -0.12
N LEU A 42 -16.29 4.46 -1.44
CA LEU A 42 -15.59 5.43 -2.29
C LEU A 42 -16.23 6.83 -2.20
N ARG A 43 -17.57 6.87 -2.17
CA ARG A 43 -18.31 8.12 -1.96
C ARG A 43 -18.04 8.72 -0.57
N ALA A 44 -17.99 7.90 0.47
CA ALA A 44 -17.65 8.36 1.82
C ALA A 44 -16.25 8.99 1.88
N VAL A 45 -15.24 8.34 1.29
CA VAL A 45 -13.88 8.91 1.18
C VAL A 45 -13.90 10.24 0.44
N LYS A 46 -14.59 10.33 -0.70
CA LYS A 46 -14.71 11.56 -1.47
C LYS A 46 -15.24 12.73 -0.62
N TYR A 47 -16.27 12.49 0.20
CA TYR A 47 -16.82 13.52 1.09
C TYR A 47 -15.81 13.94 2.15
N LEU A 48 -15.14 12.99 2.81
CA LEU A 48 -14.13 13.29 3.81
C LEU A 48 -12.95 14.10 3.24
N ILE A 49 -12.48 13.78 2.04
CA ILE A 49 -11.43 14.54 1.36
C ILE A 49 -11.91 15.96 1.04
N THR A 50 -13.14 16.10 0.53
CA THR A 50 -13.72 17.42 0.21
C THR A 50 -13.85 18.30 1.45
N GLU A 51 -14.32 17.73 2.56
CA GLU A 51 -14.42 18.42 3.85
C GLU A 51 -13.04 18.85 4.37
N HIS A 52 -12.07 17.94 4.34
CA HIS A 52 -10.70 18.24 4.76
C HIS A 52 -10.09 19.38 3.94
N GLY A 53 -10.24 19.34 2.61
CA GLY A 53 -9.77 20.40 1.71
C GLY A 53 -10.49 21.74 1.87
N SER A 54 -11.69 21.75 2.46
CA SER A 54 -12.46 22.96 2.77
C SER A 54 -12.03 23.62 4.09
N GLY A 55 -10.99 23.10 4.76
CA GLY A 55 -10.52 23.62 6.04
C GLY A 55 -11.29 23.08 7.25
N TYR A 56 -12.19 22.10 7.06
CA TYR A 56 -12.81 21.40 8.17
C TYR A 56 -11.76 20.47 8.81
N ASN A 57 -11.39 20.75 10.06
CA ASN A 57 -10.27 20.13 10.75
C ASN A 57 -10.62 18.72 11.28
N ARG A 58 -11.14 17.85 10.42
CA ARG A 58 -11.33 16.43 10.74
C ARG A 58 -9.98 15.73 10.72
N ASN A 59 -9.82 14.78 11.63
CA ASN A 59 -8.63 13.94 11.74
C ASN A 59 -8.34 13.25 10.38
N PRO A 60 -7.24 13.62 9.69
CA PRO A 60 -6.93 13.07 8.36
C PRO A 60 -6.58 11.57 8.41
N VAL A 61 -6.25 11.03 9.58
CA VAL A 61 -5.96 9.59 9.76
C VAL A 61 -7.18 8.73 9.42
N VAL A 62 -8.40 9.23 9.65
CA VAL A 62 -9.63 8.52 9.25
C VAL A 62 -9.69 8.34 7.73
N ILE A 63 -9.25 9.35 6.97
CA ILE A 63 -9.18 9.30 5.51
C ILE A 63 -8.13 8.29 5.07
N VAL A 64 -6.94 8.34 5.67
CA VAL A 64 -5.84 7.40 5.39
C VAL A 64 -6.27 5.95 5.63
N LEU A 65 -6.86 5.66 6.79
CA LEU A 65 -7.32 4.32 7.12
C LEU A 65 -8.39 3.81 6.14
N LEU A 66 -9.31 4.67 5.71
CA LEU A 66 -10.36 4.28 4.77
C LEU A 66 -9.80 4.06 3.35
N LEU A 67 -8.85 4.88 2.91
CA LEU A 67 -8.11 4.68 1.65
C LEU A 67 -7.28 3.38 1.67
N LEU A 68 -6.57 3.09 2.76
CA LEU A 68 -5.84 1.82 2.92
C LEU A 68 -6.80 0.62 2.91
N ALA A 69 -7.99 0.76 3.49
CA ALA A 69 -9.01 -0.27 3.44
C ALA A 69 -9.55 -0.50 2.01
N LEU A 70 -9.74 0.58 1.24
CA LEU A 70 -10.09 0.47 -0.19
C LEU A 70 -8.95 -0.21 -0.98
N CYS A 71 -7.68 0.09 -0.69
CA CYS A 71 -6.56 -0.62 -1.32
C CYS A 71 -6.64 -2.15 -1.10
N ASN A 72 -6.99 -2.58 0.12
CA ASN A 72 -7.17 -4.00 0.41
C ASN A 72 -8.33 -4.61 -0.38
N PHE A 73 -9.43 -3.86 -0.58
CA PHE A 73 -10.50 -4.30 -1.47
C PHE A 73 -9.97 -4.52 -2.89
N GLU A 74 -9.26 -3.55 -3.48
CA GLU A 74 -8.74 -3.69 -4.86
C GLU A 74 -7.82 -4.91 -5.00
N VAL A 75 -6.98 -5.17 -3.99
CA VAL A 75 -6.08 -6.33 -3.97
C VAL A 75 -6.87 -7.65 -3.93
N ILE A 76 -7.92 -7.71 -3.11
CA ILE A 76 -8.75 -8.92 -2.96
C ILE A 76 -9.63 -9.14 -4.19
N ASP A 77 -10.18 -8.08 -4.75
CA ASP A 77 -10.99 -8.12 -5.98
C ASP A 77 -10.14 -8.41 -7.23
N GLY A 78 -8.82 -8.27 -7.11
CA GLY A 78 -7.87 -8.53 -8.18
C GLY A 78 -7.86 -7.43 -9.25
N ASP A 79 -8.08 -6.16 -8.87
CA ASP A 79 -7.99 -5.06 -9.83
C ASP A 79 -6.56 -4.84 -10.30
N THR A 80 -6.32 -5.08 -11.58
CA THR A 80 -5.02 -4.85 -12.24
C THR A 80 -4.96 -3.51 -12.99
N LYS A 81 -5.97 -2.64 -12.85
CA LYS A 81 -6.03 -1.35 -13.55
C LYS A 81 -5.30 -0.24 -12.80
N GLY A 82 -4.73 -0.54 -11.63
CA GLY A 82 -3.94 0.38 -10.83
C GLY A 82 -4.77 1.25 -9.89
N ALA A 83 -6.00 0.85 -9.53
CA ALA A 83 -6.81 1.60 -8.56
C ALA A 83 -6.12 1.73 -7.19
N VAL A 84 -5.32 0.74 -6.77
CA VAL A 84 -4.53 0.81 -5.54
C VAL A 84 -3.65 2.07 -5.50
N MET A 85 -2.93 2.36 -6.58
CA MET A 85 -2.07 3.54 -6.64
C MET A 85 -2.86 4.85 -6.57
N GLN A 86 -4.08 4.87 -7.10
CA GLN A 86 -4.97 6.05 -7.02
C GLN A 86 -5.39 6.35 -5.57
N HIS A 87 -5.48 5.33 -4.71
CA HIS A 87 -5.77 5.50 -3.29
C HIS A 87 -4.51 5.79 -2.45
N LEU A 88 -3.36 5.20 -2.79
CA LEU A 88 -2.09 5.38 -2.07
C LEU A 88 -1.49 6.79 -2.23
N LEU A 89 -1.67 7.42 -3.38
CA LEU A 89 -1.16 8.77 -3.66
C LEU A 89 -1.69 9.80 -2.63
N PRO A 90 -3.01 9.91 -2.38
CA PRO A 90 -3.53 10.75 -1.30
C PRO A 90 -3.08 10.33 0.10
N CYS A 91 -2.90 9.03 0.38
CA CYS A 91 -2.35 8.58 1.67
C CYS A 91 -0.97 9.19 1.92
N CYS A 92 -0.11 9.20 0.89
CA CYS A 92 1.22 9.80 1.00
C CYS A 92 1.15 11.27 1.43
N ALA A 93 0.36 12.06 0.71
CA ALA A 93 0.21 13.49 0.98
C ALA A 93 -0.39 13.77 2.37
N LEU A 94 -1.38 12.98 2.79
CA LEU A 94 -2.02 13.13 4.10
C LEU A 94 -1.11 12.70 5.25
N LEU A 95 -0.31 11.65 5.07
CA LEU A 95 0.66 11.23 6.07
C LEU A 95 1.82 12.24 6.17
N ALA A 96 2.27 12.78 5.04
CA ALA A 96 3.37 13.76 5.01
C ALA A 96 2.96 15.11 5.60
N SER A 97 1.66 15.43 5.63
CA SER A 97 1.15 16.62 6.30
C SER A 97 1.04 16.47 7.82
N GLN A 98 1.21 15.27 8.37
CA GLN A 98 1.26 15.05 9.81
C GLN A 98 2.67 15.30 10.34
N ASN A 99 2.80 16.09 11.40
CA ASN A 99 4.09 16.28 12.08
C ASN A 99 4.54 14.98 12.76
N ASN A 100 3.61 14.28 13.44
CA ASN A 100 3.84 13.00 14.08
C ASN A 100 2.52 12.23 14.16
N LEU A 101 2.48 11.02 13.60
CA LEU A 101 1.28 10.19 13.58
C LEU A 101 0.82 9.80 15.00
N LEU A 102 1.78 9.66 15.92
CA LEU A 102 1.53 9.35 17.33
C LEU A 102 0.81 10.46 18.09
N ASP A 103 0.76 11.69 17.55
CA ASP A 103 -0.02 12.78 18.16
C ASP A 103 -1.52 12.60 17.92
N THR A 104 -1.89 11.72 16.98
CA THR A 104 -3.26 11.61 16.45
C THR A 104 -3.90 10.26 16.74
N VAL A 105 -3.10 9.21 16.83
CA VAL A 105 -3.54 7.84 17.13
C VAL A 105 -2.56 7.17 18.09
N ASP A 106 -3.01 6.11 18.74
CA ASP A 106 -2.15 5.25 19.54
C ASP A 106 -1.06 4.57 18.69
N GLU A 107 -0.03 4.06 19.36
CA GLU A 107 1.13 3.43 18.74
C GLU A 107 0.75 2.25 17.84
N ASP A 108 -0.20 1.43 18.29
CA ASP A 108 -0.65 0.24 17.59
C ASP A 108 -1.28 0.60 16.23
N CYS A 109 -2.14 1.61 16.24
CA CYS A 109 -2.76 2.15 15.05
C CYS A 109 -1.73 2.82 14.12
N ALA A 110 -0.78 3.58 14.68
CA ALA A 110 0.28 4.22 13.90
C ALA A 110 1.17 3.18 13.19
N CYS A 111 1.57 2.12 13.90
CA CYS A 111 2.35 1.02 13.33
C CYS A 111 1.58 0.29 12.23
N PHE A 112 0.30 -0.01 12.47
CA PHE A 112 -0.58 -0.62 11.46
C PHE A 112 -0.68 0.21 10.18
N ILE A 113 -0.88 1.53 10.30
CA ILE A 113 -0.95 2.44 9.15
C ILE A 113 0.37 2.46 8.38
N ALA A 114 1.50 2.60 9.10
CA ALA A 114 2.82 2.63 8.50
C ALA A 114 3.13 1.33 7.75
N GLU A 115 2.88 0.17 8.37
CA GLU A 115 3.12 -1.13 7.78
C GLU A 115 2.26 -1.36 6.53
N GLN A 116 0.95 -1.10 6.62
CA GLN A 116 0.03 -1.25 5.49
C GLN A 116 0.41 -0.35 4.31
N TYR A 117 0.74 0.91 4.57
CA TYR A 117 1.13 1.86 3.52
C TYR A 117 2.44 1.42 2.85
N MET A 118 3.47 1.10 3.63
CA MET A 118 4.77 0.65 3.12
C MET A 118 4.62 -0.61 2.26
N PHE A 119 3.93 -1.62 2.77
CA PHE A 119 3.70 -2.88 2.05
C PHE A 119 2.98 -2.65 0.71
N LEU A 120 1.84 -1.96 0.73
CA LEU A 120 1.05 -1.72 -0.47
C LEU A 120 1.82 -0.84 -1.47
N SER A 121 2.52 0.19 -1.00
CA SER A 121 3.31 1.06 -1.85
C SER A 121 4.48 0.34 -2.51
N THR A 122 5.25 -0.45 -1.76
CA THR A 122 6.37 -1.22 -2.29
C THR A 122 5.91 -2.24 -3.33
N VAL A 123 4.88 -3.03 -3.03
CA VAL A 123 4.38 -4.03 -3.97
C VAL A 123 3.84 -3.38 -5.26
N ASN A 124 3.02 -2.34 -5.13
CA ASN A 124 2.37 -1.74 -6.30
C ASN A 124 3.32 -0.88 -7.16
N SER A 125 4.40 -0.36 -6.57
CA SER A 125 5.39 0.44 -7.32
C SER A 125 6.37 -0.42 -8.11
N HIS A 126 6.56 -1.69 -7.75
CA HIS A 126 7.63 -2.53 -8.32
C HIS A 126 7.15 -3.86 -8.94
N ILE A 127 6.02 -4.42 -8.52
CA ILE A 127 5.55 -5.74 -8.99
C ILE A 127 4.55 -5.64 -10.18
N GLY A 128 4.15 -4.44 -10.58
CA GLY A 128 3.57 -4.20 -11.92
C GLY A 128 2.08 -4.55 -12.10
N LEU A 129 1.25 -4.36 -11.07
CA LEU A 129 -0.21 -4.46 -11.19
C LEU A 129 -0.83 -3.11 -11.61
N GLY A 130 -0.52 -2.66 -12.83
CA GLY A 130 -1.07 -1.44 -13.41
C GLY A 130 -0.45 -1.11 -14.76
N PRO A 131 -1.08 -0.29 -15.62
CA PRO A 131 -0.52 0.04 -16.92
C PRO A 131 0.84 0.72 -16.73
N ILE A 132 1.90 0.02 -17.18
CA ILE A 132 3.26 0.53 -17.39
C ILE A 132 3.20 1.53 -18.55
N LYS A 133 2.50 2.65 -18.35
CA LYS A 133 2.51 3.78 -19.26
C LYS A 133 2.97 4.97 -18.45
N SER A 134 4.29 5.13 -18.40
CA SER A 134 4.98 6.42 -18.22
C SER A 134 4.21 7.38 -17.32
N SER A 135 3.93 6.94 -16.09
CA SER A 135 3.49 7.86 -15.07
C SER A 135 4.75 8.62 -14.68
N ASN A 136 4.91 9.82 -15.19
CA ASN A 136 5.85 10.83 -14.68
C ASN A 136 5.55 11.22 -13.21
N TYR A 137 4.72 10.45 -12.52
CA TYR A 137 4.47 10.49 -11.09
C TYR A 137 5.08 9.23 -10.47
N THR A 138 6.39 9.08 -10.62
CA THR A 138 7.14 8.60 -9.46
C THR A 138 6.84 9.60 -8.35
N PRO A 139 6.33 9.18 -7.17
CA PRO A 139 6.40 10.04 -6.00
C PRO A 139 7.87 10.44 -5.91
N THR A 140 8.13 11.73 -6.12
CA THR A 140 9.48 12.28 -6.10
C THR A 140 10.15 11.72 -4.85
N GLU A 141 11.36 11.16 -4.95
CA GLU A 141 12.12 10.62 -3.80
C GLU A 141 12.20 11.61 -2.61
N SER A 142 11.90 12.89 -2.86
CA SER A 142 11.75 13.98 -1.88
C SER A 142 10.48 13.93 -1.01
N GLN A 143 9.50 13.07 -1.28
CA GLN A 143 8.41 12.74 -0.34
C GLN A 143 8.64 11.39 0.33
N SER A 144 9.89 11.11 0.70
CA SER A 144 10.21 9.98 1.57
C SER A 144 9.53 10.17 2.92
N LEU A 145 8.34 9.57 3.04
CA LEU A 145 7.65 9.41 4.30
C LEU A 145 8.55 8.59 5.23
N HIS A 146 9.14 9.25 6.22
CA HIS A 146 10.03 8.60 7.18
C HIS A 146 9.22 7.82 8.23
N LEU A 147 8.41 6.87 7.78
CA LEU A 147 7.58 5.98 8.57
C LEU A 147 8.33 4.74 9.06
N SER A 148 9.55 4.51 8.57
CA SER A 148 10.39 3.37 8.93
C SER A 148 10.57 3.16 10.44
N PRO A 149 10.73 4.20 11.30
CA PRO A 149 10.86 3.98 12.74
C PRO A 149 9.57 3.44 13.39
N LEU A 150 8.41 3.70 12.80
CA LEU A 150 7.11 3.25 13.31
C LEU A 150 6.82 1.82 12.85
N SER A 151 7.06 1.49 11.58
CA SER A 151 6.86 0.13 11.05
C SER A 151 7.81 -0.91 11.66
N TYR A 152 8.95 -0.46 12.22
CA TYR A 152 9.98 -1.32 12.80
C TYR A 152 9.84 -1.61 14.30
N ARG A 153 8.78 -1.14 14.96
CA ARG A 153 8.57 -1.48 16.37
C ARG A 153 8.17 -2.96 16.51
N ALA A 154 8.84 -3.65 17.43
CA ALA A 154 8.94 -5.12 17.46
C ALA A 154 7.61 -5.89 17.45
N TYR A 155 6.53 -5.31 17.98
CA TYR A 155 5.22 -5.99 17.99
C TYR A 155 4.53 -6.03 16.61
N TYR A 156 4.74 -5.01 15.78
CA TYR A 156 4.06 -4.88 14.48
C TYR A 156 4.94 -5.23 13.29
N ARG A 157 6.26 -5.31 13.47
CA ARG A 157 7.21 -5.59 12.38
C ARG A 157 6.83 -6.88 11.63
N GLY A 158 6.35 -6.72 10.40
CA GLY A 158 6.16 -7.81 9.45
C GLY A 158 4.86 -8.59 9.54
N ARG A 159 3.89 -8.19 10.36
CA ARG A 159 2.60 -8.89 10.50
C ARG A 159 1.83 -8.89 9.18
N SER A 160 1.76 -7.77 8.47
CA SER A 160 1.12 -7.67 7.15
C SER A 160 1.91 -8.40 6.06
N SER A 161 3.19 -8.64 6.28
CA SER A 161 4.09 -9.36 5.38
C SER A 161 4.24 -10.85 5.73
N GLY A 162 3.45 -11.39 6.66
CA GLY A 162 3.58 -12.79 7.09
C GLY A 162 4.96 -13.12 7.71
N CYS A 163 5.55 -12.16 8.42
CA CYS A 163 6.92 -12.13 8.94
C CYS A 163 8.03 -12.02 7.87
N ALA A 164 7.68 -11.89 6.57
CA ALA A 164 8.64 -11.79 5.47
C ALA A 164 8.97 -10.36 5.02
N TYR A 165 8.80 -9.36 5.89
CA TYR A 165 8.98 -7.94 5.51
C TYR A 165 10.39 -7.64 4.99
N GLU A 166 11.44 -8.32 5.47
CA GLU A 166 12.81 -8.19 4.93
C GLU A 166 12.86 -8.53 3.44
N LEU A 167 12.13 -9.55 3.00
CA LEU A 167 12.02 -9.86 1.57
C LEU A 167 11.26 -8.78 0.80
N PHE A 168 10.22 -8.18 1.40
CA PHE A 168 9.50 -7.08 0.76
C PHE A 168 10.37 -5.82 0.65
N GLU A 169 11.22 -5.55 1.62
CA GLU A 169 12.18 -4.42 1.58
C GLU A 169 13.27 -4.60 0.54
N MET A 170 13.54 -5.82 0.10
CA MET A 170 14.45 -6.08 -1.02
C MET A 170 13.83 -5.76 -2.38
N ILE A 171 12.50 -5.64 -2.49
CA ILE A 171 11.81 -5.42 -3.78
C ILE A 171 12.33 -4.19 -4.53
N PRO A 172 12.51 -2.99 -3.91
CA PRO A 172 13.05 -1.83 -4.62
C PRO A 172 14.47 -2.07 -5.15
N SER A 173 15.34 -2.73 -4.39
CA SER A 173 16.70 -3.07 -4.83
C SER A 173 16.69 -4.08 -5.98
N ILE A 174 15.81 -5.08 -5.93
CA ILE A 174 15.61 -6.04 -7.03
C ILE A 174 15.06 -5.34 -8.28
N GLY A 175 14.12 -4.41 -8.12
CA GLY A 175 13.57 -3.59 -9.19
C GLY A 175 14.63 -2.71 -9.85
N ALA A 176 15.42 -1.99 -9.05
CA ALA A 176 16.53 -1.17 -9.52
C ALA A 176 17.58 -2.01 -10.26
N PHE A 177 17.90 -3.21 -9.73
CA PHE A 177 18.76 -4.17 -10.41
C PHE A 177 18.17 -4.59 -11.76
N ALA A 178 16.87 -4.91 -11.83
CA ALA A 178 16.19 -5.34 -13.04
C ALA A 178 16.24 -4.29 -14.17
N GLU A 179 16.15 -3.00 -13.82
CA GLU A 179 16.22 -1.88 -14.76
C GLU A 179 17.66 -1.45 -15.12
N LYS A 180 18.65 -1.92 -14.35
CA LYS A 180 20.07 -1.56 -14.54
C LYS A 180 20.57 -1.97 -15.94
N PRO A 181 20.99 -1.02 -16.79
CA PRO A 181 21.50 -1.33 -18.12
C PRO A 181 22.91 -1.93 -18.03
N ALA A 182 23.25 -2.82 -18.97
CA ALA A 182 24.61 -3.26 -19.17
C ALA A 182 25.39 -2.21 -19.98
N LEU A 183 26.62 -1.90 -19.57
CA LEU A 183 27.37 -0.77 -20.14
C LEU A 183 28.05 -1.11 -21.47
N SER A 184 28.59 -2.33 -21.60
CA SER A 184 29.47 -2.68 -22.73
C SER A 184 29.34 -4.14 -23.20
N SER A 185 28.59 -4.97 -22.47
CA SER A 185 28.43 -6.40 -22.77
C SER A 185 26.96 -6.82 -22.62
N PRO A 186 26.55 -7.97 -23.16
CA PRO A 186 25.27 -8.56 -22.78
C PRO A 186 25.14 -8.67 -21.26
N ARG A 187 23.97 -8.32 -20.70
CA ARG A 187 23.73 -8.22 -19.24
C ARG A 187 24.13 -9.47 -18.44
N HIS A 188 24.05 -10.66 -19.06
CA HIS A 188 24.44 -11.94 -18.44
C HIS A 188 25.94 -12.26 -18.49
N LEU A 189 26.76 -11.40 -19.11
CA LEU A 189 28.21 -11.50 -19.19
C LEU A 189 28.91 -10.33 -18.47
N ASP A 190 28.15 -9.34 -18.00
CA ASP A 190 28.68 -8.19 -17.30
C ASP A 190 29.06 -8.59 -15.87
N PRO A 191 30.35 -8.51 -15.48
CA PRO A 191 30.81 -9.00 -14.18
C PRO A 191 30.19 -8.25 -13.00
N ASP A 192 29.88 -6.95 -13.16
CA ASP A 192 29.28 -6.14 -12.10
C ASP A 192 27.82 -6.54 -11.88
N ILE A 193 27.09 -6.81 -12.98
CA ILE A 193 25.71 -7.30 -12.92
C ILE A 193 25.66 -8.71 -12.32
N ILE A 194 26.57 -9.60 -12.69
CA ILE A 194 26.65 -10.96 -12.13
C ILE A 194 26.94 -10.92 -10.62
N ALA A 195 27.89 -10.07 -10.20
CA ALA A 195 28.23 -9.93 -8.78
C ALA A 195 27.04 -9.39 -7.96
N GLU A 196 26.34 -8.38 -8.47
CA GLU A 196 25.14 -7.83 -7.83
C GLU A 196 23.99 -8.84 -7.78
N PHE A 197 23.78 -9.61 -8.86
CA PHE A 197 22.80 -10.71 -8.89
C PHE A 197 23.07 -11.72 -7.77
N HIS A 198 24.30 -12.22 -7.65
CA HIS A 198 24.64 -13.20 -6.62
C HIS A 198 24.54 -12.62 -5.20
N SER A 199 24.83 -11.33 -5.01
CA SER A 199 24.61 -10.66 -3.72
C SER A 199 23.13 -10.63 -3.33
N LEU A 200 22.25 -10.26 -4.25
CA LEU A 200 20.80 -10.26 -4.03
C LEU A 200 20.26 -11.67 -3.81
N GLU A 201 20.68 -12.63 -4.64
CA GLU A 201 20.33 -14.05 -4.52
C GLU A 201 20.74 -14.61 -3.16
N GLN A 202 21.96 -14.32 -2.70
CA GLN A 202 22.46 -14.76 -1.41
C GLN A 202 21.64 -14.18 -0.25
N GLN A 203 21.28 -12.90 -0.32
CA GLN A 203 20.44 -12.27 0.71
C GLN A 203 19.05 -12.92 0.79
N ILE A 204 18.43 -13.24 -0.35
CA ILE A 204 17.13 -13.94 -0.39
C ILE A 204 17.27 -15.36 0.18
N LEU A 205 18.31 -16.11 -0.22
CA LEU A 205 18.50 -17.50 0.19
C LEU A 205 18.88 -17.65 1.68
N LEU A 206 19.47 -16.62 2.28
CA LEU A 206 19.85 -16.61 3.69
C LEU A 206 18.77 -16.05 4.63
N TRP A 207 17.64 -15.57 4.09
CA TRP A 207 16.52 -15.12 4.91
C TRP A 207 15.87 -16.30 5.66
N VAL A 208 15.66 -16.14 6.98
CA VAL A 208 15.11 -17.14 7.92
C VAL A 208 14.00 -16.53 8.76
#